data_AF-A0A6L6FCX6-F1
#
_entry.id   AF-A0A6L6FCX6-F1
#
_cell.length_a   1.000
_cell.length_b   1.000
_cell.length_c   1.000
_cell.angle_alpha   90.00
_cell.angle_beta   90.00
_cell.angle_gamma   90.00
#
_symmetry.space_group_name_H-M   'P 1'
#
loop_
_entity.id
_entity.type
_entity.pdbx_description
1 polymer ?
#
loop_
_entity_poly.entity_id
_entity_poly.type
_entity_poly.pdbx_seq_one_letter_code
_entity_poly.pdbx_strand_id
1 'polypeptide(L)'
;MINQLLALTEKRLERVQLEQSKLKIAILQLQQQRQDIHQRIAILTLQVGVYEKSEELTQMDFWERQRQKAVVLSEIAQCEFQIENINAELSKYHLLKQQMTERTFILRNKCEKFRKYLKQQRRARWLKLERQQQNEIEELFVHVDNKITAQ
;
A
#
# COMPACT_ATOMS: atom_id res chain seq x y z
N MET A 1 -19.24 11.75 19.79
CA MET A 1 -18.47 12.42 18.72
C MET A 1 -17.08 11.82 18.51
N ILE A 2 -16.12 11.90 19.44
CA ILE A 2 -14.72 11.46 19.16
C ILE A 2 -14.56 9.94 18.97
N ASN A 3 -15.34 9.10 19.67
CA ASN A 3 -15.37 7.66 19.41
C ASN A 3 -15.83 7.33 17.97
N GLN A 4 -16.80 8.08 17.44
CA GLN A 4 -17.28 7.90 16.06
C GLN A 4 -16.22 8.35 15.05
N LEU A 5 -15.50 9.44 15.34
CA LEU A 5 -14.38 9.89 14.52
C LEU A 5 -13.23 8.87 14.50
N LEU A 6 -12.92 8.26 15.65
CA LEU A 6 -11.93 7.17 15.74
C LEU A 6 -12.34 5.99 14.85
N ALA A 7 -13.56 5.46 15.03
CA ALA A 7 -14.06 4.33 14.25
C ALA A 7 -14.06 4.59 12.73
N LEU A 8 -14.45 5.81 12.33
CA LEU A 8 -14.44 6.21 10.93
C LEU A 8 -13.01 6.32 10.36
N THR A 9 -12.05 6.77 11.17
CA THR A 9 -10.65 6.87 10.76
C THR A 9 -9.98 5.50 10.68
N GLU A 10 -10.32 4.59 11.60
CA GLU A 10 -9.87 3.19 11.58
C GLU A 10 -10.40 2.45 10.34
N LYS A 11 -11.69 2.60 10.03
CA LYS A 11 -12.28 2.03 8.79
C LYS A 11 -11.62 2.58 7.52
N ARG A 12 -11.22 3.86 7.51
CA ARG A 12 -10.47 4.45 6.40
C ARG A 12 -9.05 3.87 6.30
N LEU A 13 -8.39 3.64 7.44
CA LEU A 13 -7.07 3.02 7.50
C LEU A 13 -7.11 1.58 6.95
N GLU A 14 -8.10 0.79 7.37
CA GLU A 14 -8.31 -0.59 6.88
C GLU A 14 -8.50 -0.63 5.35
N ARG A 15 -9.31 0.29 4.81
CA ARG A 15 -9.51 0.39 3.35
C ARG A 15 -8.20 0.69 2.61
N VAL A 16 -7.42 1.65 3.10
CA VAL A 16 -6.12 1.98 2.48
C VAL A 16 -5.15 0.80 2.57
N GLN A 17 -5.14 0.06 3.68
CA GLN A 17 -4.31 -1.16 3.82
C GLN A 17 -4.72 -2.26 2.82
N LEU A 18 -6.02 -2.44 2.60
CA LEU A 18 -6.52 -3.38 1.59
C LEU A 18 -6.17 -2.93 0.16
N GLU A 19 -6.25 -1.63 -0.14
CA GLU A 19 -5.79 -1.09 -1.42
C GLU A 19 -4.29 -1.28 -1.62
N GLN A 20 -3.48 -1.09 -0.57
CA GLN A 20 -2.04 -1.34 -0.61
C GLN A 20 -1.71 -2.82 -0.88
N SER A 21 -2.46 -3.77 -0.30
CA SER A 21 -2.21 -5.19 -0.55
C SER A 21 -2.55 -5.58 -1.99
N LYS A 22 -3.66 -5.07 -2.53
CA LYS A 22 -4.02 -5.24 -3.95
C LYS A 22 -2.96 -4.64 -4.87
N LEU A 23 -2.50 -3.43 -4.59
CA LEU A 23 -1.44 -2.77 -5.36
C LEU A 23 -0.14 -3.58 -5.34
N LYS A 24 0.24 -4.15 -4.19
CA LYS A 24 1.42 -5.00 -4.07
C LYS A 24 1.32 -6.24 -4.97
N ILE A 25 0.16 -6.89 -5.00
CA ILE A 25 -0.09 -8.05 -5.87
C ILE A 25 0.02 -7.65 -7.35
N ALA A 26 -0.59 -6.53 -7.74
CA ALA A 26 -0.52 -6.04 -9.11
C ALA A 26 0.92 -5.72 -9.55
N ILE A 27 1.73 -5.10 -8.68
CA ILE A 27 3.16 -4.85 -8.96
C ILE A 27 3.90 -6.16 -9.18
N LEU A 28 3.68 -7.16 -8.32
CA LEU A 28 4.33 -8.48 -8.46
C LEU A 28 3.96 -9.17 -9.77
N GLN A 29 2.68 -9.11 -10.16
CA GLN A 29 2.20 -9.68 -11.43
C GLN A 29 2.86 -9.00 -12.64
N LEU A 30 2.93 -7.67 -12.66
CA LEU A 30 3.60 -6.94 -13.73
C LEU A 30 5.11 -7.22 -13.78
N GLN A 31 5.76 -7.36 -12.63
CA GLN A 31 7.18 -7.74 -12.56
C GLN A 31 7.42 -9.14 -13.12
N GLN A 32 6.54 -10.09 -12.82
CA GLN A 32 6.59 -11.43 -13.39
C GLN A 32 6.39 -11.40 -14.90
N GLN A 33 5.36 -10.71 -15.39
CA GLN A 33 5.09 -10.57 -16.82
C GLN A 33 6.29 -9.97 -17.57
N ARG A 34 6.93 -8.93 -16.99
CA ARG A 34 8.15 -8.35 -17.56
C ARG A 34 9.28 -9.38 -17.67
N GLN A 35 9.47 -10.20 -16.63
CA GLN A 35 10.49 -11.24 -16.62
C GLN A 35 10.21 -12.31 -17.68
N ASP A 36 8.96 -12.73 -17.82
CA ASP A 36 8.54 -13.71 -18.83
C ASP A 36 8.79 -13.17 -20.25
N ILE A 37 8.48 -11.90 -20.51
CA ILE A 37 8.76 -11.26 -21.81
C ILE A 37 10.27 -11.16 -22.07
N HIS A 38 11.09 -10.82 -21.07
CA HIS A 38 12.55 -10.82 -21.23
C HIS A 38 13.09 -12.21 -21.58
N GLN A 39 12.57 -13.27 -20.96
CA GLN A 39 12.93 -14.64 -21.31
C GLN A 39 12.53 -14.97 -22.74
N ARG A 40 11.33 -14.54 -23.17
CA ARG A 40 10.89 -14.70 -24.56
C ARG A 40 11.81 -13.99 -25.54
N ILE A 41 12.19 -12.74 -25.26
CA ILE A 41 13.16 -12.00 -26.09
C ILE A 41 14.47 -12.76 -26.18
N ALA A 42 15.02 -13.25 -25.06
CA ALA A 42 16.28 -14.01 -25.09
C ALA A 42 16.22 -15.24 -26.01
N ILE A 43 15.09 -15.97 -26.01
CA ILE A 43 14.86 -17.10 -26.92
C ILE A 43 14.80 -16.64 -28.38
N LEU A 44 14.03 -15.58 -28.67
CA LEU A 44 13.92 -15.03 -30.02
C LEU A 44 15.27 -14.52 -30.54
N THR A 45 16.07 -13.87 -29.70
CA THR A 45 17.42 -13.40 -30.05
C THR A 45 18.35 -14.58 -30.40
N LEU A 46 18.25 -15.71 -29.69
CA LEU A 46 18.97 -16.92 -30.07
C LEU A 46 18.53 -17.45 -31.45
N GLN A 47 17.23 -17.40 -31.76
CA GLN A 47 16.71 -17.78 -33.08
C GLN A 47 17.22 -16.87 -34.19
N VAL A 48 17.30 -15.55 -33.96
CA VAL A 48 17.94 -14.61 -34.90
C VAL A 48 19.38 -15.03 -35.20
N GLY A 49 20.15 -15.40 -34.16
CA GLY A 49 21.53 -15.85 -34.33
C GLY A 49 21.68 -17.15 -35.14
N VAL A 50 20.67 -18.02 -35.15
CA VAL A 50 20.65 -19.22 -36.02
C VAL A 50 20.53 -18.81 -37.48
N TYR A 51 19.66 -17.85 -37.79
CA TYR A 51 19.48 -17.35 -39.16
C TYR A 51 20.69 -16.59 -39.72
N GLU A 52 21.59 -16.10 -38.85
CA GLU A 52 22.81 -15.37 -39.27
C GLU A 52 23.99 -16.28 -39.61
N LYS A 53 24.03 -17.50 -39.07
CA LYS A 53 25.20 -18.40 -39.16
C LYS A 53 25.09 -19.48 -40.25
N SER A 54 23.93 -19.63 -40.85
CA SER A 54 23.66 -20.72 -41.78
C SER A 54 24.16 -20.40 -43.19
N GLU A 55 25.04 -21.24 -43.74
CA GLU A 55 25.44 -21.15 -45.15
C GLU A 55 24.25 -21.51 -46.05
N GLU A 56 24.14 -20.86 -47.20
CA GLU A 56 23.01 -21.01 -48.13
C GLU A 56 23.47 -21.59 -49.44
N LEU A 57 22.74 -22.60 -49.90
CA LEU A 57 23.03 -23.30 -51.15
C LEU A 57 22.27 -22.68 -52.33
N THR A 58 21.16 -21.95 -52.09
CA THR A 58 20.35 -21.32 -53.15
C THR A 58 19.85 -19.91 -52.78
N GLN A 59 19.58 -19.09 -53.79
CA GLN A 59 19.05 -17.74 -53.64
C GLN A 59 17.62 -17.71 -53.04
N MET A 60 16.80 -18.72 -53.32
CA MET A 60 15.46 -18.81 -52.72
C MET A 60 15.53 -19.07 -51.22
N ASP A 61 16.46 -19.91 -50.78
CA ASP A 61 16.67 -20.21 -49.35
C ASP A 61 17.16 -18.97 -48.59
N PHE A 62 17.98 -18.12 -49.22
CA PHE A 62 18.38 -16.82 -48.66
C PHE A 62 17.17 -15.93 -48.37
N TRP A 63 16.32 -15.69 -49.37
CA TRP A 63 15.20 -14.77 -49.22
C TRP A 63 14.17 -15.26 -48.21
N GLU A 64 13.87 -16.56 -48.21
CA GLU A 64 12.97 -17.15 -47.22
C GLU A 64 13.53 -17.01 -45.80
N ARG A 65 14.85 -17.18 -45.63
CA ARG A 65 15.49 -16.95 -44.33
C ARG A 65 15.46 -15.49 -43.90
N GLN A 66 15.75 -14.55 -44.79
CA GLN A 66 15.65 -13.13 -44.47
C GLN A 66 14.22 -12.75 -44.08
N ARG A 67 13.22 -13.33 -44.74
CA ARG A 67 11.81 -13.16 -44.35
C ARG A 67 11.54 -13.69 -42.94
N GLN A 68 11.98 -14.91 -42.62
CA GLN A 68 11.81 -15.49 -41.28
C GLN A 68 12.54 -14.68 -40.21
N LYS A 69 13.77 -14.24 -40.48
CA LYS A 69 14.53 -13.34 -39.60
C LYS A 69 13.78 -12.04 -39.34
N ALA A 70 13.23 -11.41 -40.39
CA ALA A 70 12.45 -10.18 -40.25
C ALA A 70 11.19 -10.37 -39.39
N VAL A 71 10.50 -11.51 -39.51
CA VAL A 71 9.36 -11.86 -38.64
C VAL A 71 9.82 -11.94 -37.19
N VAL A 72 10.89 -12.68 -36.89
CA VAL A 72 11.39 -12.81 -35.51
C VAL A 72 11.84 -11.46 -34.94
N LEU A 73 12.50 -10.61 -35.74
CA LEU A 73 12.87 -9.26 -35.32
C LEU A 73 11.64 -8.39 -35.03
N SER A 74 10.57 -8.53 -35.80
CA SER A 74 9.30 -7.82 -35.53
C SER A 74 8.65 -8.28 -34.22
N GLU A 75 8.71 -9.58 -33.90
CA GLU A 75 8.23 -10.11 -32.62
C GLU A 75 9.05 -9.58 -31.44
N ILE A 76 10.39 -9.48 -31.58
CA ILE A 76 11.26 -8.88 -30.58
C ILE A 76 10.87 -7.42 -30.33
N ALA A 77 10.71 -6.62 -31.39
CA ALA A 77 10.30 -5.22 -31.27
C ALA A 77 8.93 -5.07 -30.57
N GLN A 78 7.98 -5.98 -30.86
CA GLN A 78 6.69 -5.99 -30.17
C GLN A 78 6.85 -6.30 -28.67
N CYS A 79 7.69 -7.26 -28.30
CA CYS A 79 8.00 -7.59 -26.91
C CYS A 79 8.67 -6.41 -26.18
N GLU A 80 9.59 -5.70 -26.83
CA GLU A 80 10.25 -4.51 -26.28
C GLU A 80 9.25 -3.39 -25.98
N PHE A 81 8.33 -3.13 -26.93
CA PHE A 81 7.24 -2.18 -26.71
C PHE A 81 6.33 -2.58 -25.54
N GLN A 82 6.04 -3.87 -25.38
CA GLN A 82 5.28 -4.36 -24.21
C GLN A 82 6.04 -4.12 -22.89
N ILE A 83 7.36 -4.32 -22.86
CA ILE A 83 8.18 -4.02 -21.68
C ILE A 83 8.14 -2.53 -21.34
N GLU A 84 8.22 -1.64 -22.33
CA GLU A 84 8.12 -0.20 -22.12
C GLU A 84 6.77 0.18 -21.47
N ASN A 85 5.67 -0.38 -21.96
CA ASN A 85 4.34 -0.18 -21.38
C ASN A 85 4.27 -0.67 -19.93
N ILE A 86 4.77 -1.88 -19.66
CA ILE A 86 4.83 -2.44 -18.30
C ILE A 86 5.67 -1.55 -17.38
N ASN A 87 6.82 -1.05 -17.85
CA ASN A 87 7.68 -0.16 -17.07
C ASN A 87 7.00 1.19 -16.76
N ALA A 88 6.23 1.73 -17.71
CA ALA A 88 5.42 2.93 -17.49
C ALA A 88 4.32 2.69 -16.43
N GLU A 89 3.65 1.53 -16.47
CA GLU A 89 2.66 1.14 -15.46
C GLU A 89 3.28 0.91 -14.08
N LEU A 90 4.42 0.20 -14.01
CA LEU A 90 5.17 0.00 -12.77
C LEU A 90 5.57 1.34 -12.15
N SER A 91 6.03 2.30 -12.95
CA SER A 91 6.35 3.66 -12.49
C SER A 91 5.13 4.35 -11.85
N LYS A 92 3.95 4.25 -12.47
CA LYS A 92 2.69 4.78 -11.92
C LYS A 92 2.33 4.10 -10.60
N TYR A 93 2.46 2.78 -10.53
CA TYR A 93 2.15 2.02 -9.31
C TYR A 93 3.15 2.28 -8.17
N HIS A 94 4.42 2.53 -8.48
CA HIS A 94 5.41 2.94 -7.48
C HIS A 94 5.09 4.31 -6.87
N LEU A 95 4.67 5.27 -7.69
CA LEU A 95 4.21 6.58 -7.20
C LEU A 95 2.96 6.43 -6.32
N LEU A 96 1.97 5.65 -6.78
CA LEU A 96 0.76 5.40 -6.02
C LEU A 96 1.07 4.71 -4.68
N LYS A 97 2.02 3.78 -4.66
CA LYS A 97 2.48 3.12 -3.44
C LYS A 97 3.05 4.12 -2.44
N GLN A 98 3.88 5.07 -2.87
CA GLN A 98 4.42 6.13 -2.00
C GLN A 98 3.29 6.97 -1.39
N GLN A 99 2.37 7.46 -2.22
CA GLN A 99 1.21 8.24 -1.75
C GLN A 99 0.36 7.46 -0.74
N MET A 100 0.13 6.17 -0.98
CA MET A 100 -0.61 5.33 -0.06
C MET A 100 0.14 5.11 1.25
N THR A 101 1.47 4.99 1.24
CA THR A 101 2.27 4.87 2.48
C THR A 101 2.17 6.12 3.34
N GLU A 102 2.27 7.31 2.73
CA GLU A 102 2.08 8.59 3.43
C GLU A 102 0.68 8.70 4.02
N ARG A 103 -0.35 8.36 3.23
CA ARG A 103 -1.74 8.37 3.69
C ARG A 103 -1.97 7.44 4.88
N THR A 104 -1.40 6.24 4.84
CA THR A 104 -1.45 5.27 5.93
C THR A 104 -0.78 5.81 7.20
N PHE A 105 0.39 6.44 7.07
CA PHE A 105 1.08 7.08 8.19
C PHE A 105 0.24 8.18 8.83
N ILE A 106 -0.35 9.07 8.02
CA ILE A 106 -1.23 10.14 8.49
C ILE A 106 -2.44 9.58 9.23
N LEU A 107 -3.11 8.57 8.66
CA LEU A 107 -4.29 7.95 9.27
C LEU A 107 -3.94 7.25 10.58
N ARG A 108 -2.83 6.52 10.64
CA ARG A 108 -2.34 5.88 11.87
C ARG A 108 -2.10 6.91 12.97
N ASN A 109 -1.41 8.01 12.65
CA ASN A 109 -1.16 9.10 13.60
C ASN A 109 -2.46 9.73 14.11
N LYS A 110 -3.47 9.91 13.23
CA LYS A 110 -4.79 10.41 13.63
C LYS A 110 -5.49 9.44 14.59
N CYS A 111 -5.49 8.14 14.30
CA CYS A 111 -6.05 7.13 15.20
C CYS A 111 -5.35 7.15 16.56
N GLU A 112 -4.03 7.23 16.60
CA GLU A 112 -3.28 7.31 17.86
C GLU A 112 -3.60 8.58 18.65
N LYS A 113 -3.72 9.74 17.99
CA LYS A 113 -4.15 10.99 18.64
C LYS A 113 -5.53 10.87 19.26
N PHE A 114 -6.51 10.30 18.54
CA PHE A 114 -7.85 10.08 19.07
C PHE A 114 -7.84 9.12 20.27
N ARG A 115 -7.10 8.01 20.19
CA ARG A 115 -6.97 7.06 21.30
C ARG A 115 -6.35 7.71 22.55
N LYS A 116 -5.29 8.50 22.38
CA LYS A 116 -4.66 9.26 23.47
C LYS A 116 -5.63 10.25 24.11
N TYR A 117 -6.35 11.02 23.29
CA TYR A 117 -7.36 11.96 23.77
C TYR A 117 -8.45 11.25 24.58
N LEU A 118 -9.01 10.14 24.06
CA LEU A 118 -10.05 9.39 24.75
C LEU A 118 -9.57 8.84 26.09
N LYS A 119 -8.31 8.38 26.16
CA LYS A 119 -7.69 7.93 27.42
C LYS A 119 -7.59 9.08 28.44
N GLN A 120 -7.15 10.27 28.01
CA GLN A 120 -7.09 11.45 28.86
C GLN A 120 -8.48 11.88 29.33
N GLN A 121 -9.47 11.89 28.45
CA GLN A 121 -10.84 12.25 28.78
C GLN A 121 -11.44 11.31 29.83
N ARG A 122 -11.21 10.00 29.72
CA ARG A 122 -11.63 9.02 30.74
C ARG A 122 -10.98 9.30 32.10
N ARG A 123 -9.66 9.53 32.12
CA ARG A 123 -8.92 9.87 33.35
C ARG A 123 -9.46 11.15 34.00
N ALA A 124 -9.69 12.20 33.22
CA ALA A 124 -10.23 13.46 33.73
C ALA A 124 -11.62 13.29 34.36
N ARG A 125 -12.48 12.45 33.76
CA ARG A 125 -13.80 12.13 34.33
C ARG A 125 -13.68 11.36 35.66
N TRP A 126 -12.77 10.40 35.73
CA TRP A 126 -12.53 9.64 36.97
C TRP A 126 -12.04 10.54 38.10
N LEU A 127 -11.03 11.38 37.84
CA LEU A 127 -10.52 12.34 38.82
C LEU A 127 -11.58 13.35 39.27
N LYS A 128 -12.47 13.78 38.37
CA LYS A 128 -13.58 14.66 38.72
C LYS A 128 -14.57 13.98 39.67
N LEU A 129 -14.94 12.72 39.38
CA LEU A 129 -15.84 11.94 40.22
C LEU A 129 -15.23 11.68 41.61
N GLU A 130 -13.96 11.29 41.66
CA GLU A 130 -13.22 11.07 42.91
C GLU A 130 -13.16 12.33 43.77
N ARG A 131 -12.88 13.50 43.16
CA ARG A 131 -12.93 14.77 43.87
C ARG A 131 -14.33 15.13 44.38
N GLN A 132 -15.38 14.84 43.61
CA GLN A 132 -16.76 15.06 44.07
C GLN A 132 -17.07 14.19 45.29
N GLN A 133 -16.67 12.91 45.28
CA GLN A 133 -16.84 12.02 46.42
C GLN A 133 -16.06 12.48 47.65
N GLN A 134 -14.82 12.96 47.48
CA GLN A 134 -14.03 13.52 48.57
C GLN A 134 -14.71 14.74 49.20
N ASN A 135 -15.20 15.67 48.38
CA ASN A 135 -15.92 16.85 48.86
C ASN A 135 -17.21 16.46 49.60
N GLU A 136 -17.99 15.51 49.08
CA GLU A 136 -19.21 15.02 49.74
C GLU A 136 -18.90 14.40 51.11
N ILE A 137 -17.80 13.63 51.21
CA ILE A 137 -17.34 13.05 52.48
C ILE A 137 -16.94 14.16 53.46
N GLU A 138 -16.15 15.16 53.01
CA GLU A 138 -15.74 16.30 53.84
C GLU A 138 -16.95 17.11 54.35
N GLU A 139 -17.93 17.40 53.49
CA GLU A 139 -19.18 18.08 53.87
C GLU A 139 -19.95 17.28 54.94
N LEU A 140 -20.07 15.95 54.77
CA LEU A 140 -20.72 15.09 55.75
C LEU A 140 -20.01 15.10 57.11
N PHE A 141 -18.67 15.09 57.13
CA PHE A 141 -17.90 15.20 58.38
C PHE A 141 -18.12 16.56 59.06
N VAL A 142 -18.09 17.67 58.32
CA VAL A 142 -18.38 19.01 58.85
C VAL A 142 -19.80 19.09 59.44
N HIS A 143 -20.79 18.49 58.79
CA HIS A 143 -22.16 18.46 59.30
C HIS A 143 -22.35 17.58 60.54
N VAL A 144 -21.57 16.50 60.69
CA VAL A 144 -21.58 15.66 61.90
C VAL A 144 -20.91 16.41 63.06
N ASP A 145 -19.75 17.03 62.83
CA ASP A 145 -19.04 17.79 63.86
C ASP A 145 -19.83 19.01 64.36
N ASN A 146 -20.54 19.70 63.46
CA ASN A 146 -21.42 20.82 63.81
C ASN A 146 -22.65 20.39 64.63
N LYS A 147 -23.12 19.14 64.52
CA LYS A 147 -24.22 18.61 65.34
C LYS A 147 -23.75 18.18 66.74
N ILE A 148 -22.50 17.76 66.88
CA ILE A 148 -21.90 17.36 68.17
C ILE A 148 -21.53 18.60 69.00
N THR A 149 -21.12 19.69 68.34
CA THR A 149 -20.72 20.95 69.00
C THR A 149 -21.89 21.90 69.31
N ALA A 150 -23.08 21.64 68.76
CA ALA A 150 -24.29 22.43 68.99
C ALA A 150 -25.24 21.84 70.07
N GLN A 151 -24.82 20.78 70.77
CA GLN A 151 -25.47 20.25 71.98
C GLN A 151 -24.74 20.77 73.22
#